data_AF-A0A135HT93-F1
#
_entry.id   AF-A0A135HT93-F1
#
_cell.length_a   1.000
_cell.length_b   1.000
_cell.length_c   1.000
_cell.angle_alpha   90.00
_cell.angle_beta   90.00
_cell.angle_gamma   90.00
#
_symmetry.space_group_name_H-M   'P 1'
#
loop_
_entity.id
_entity.type
_entity.pdbx_description
1 polymer ?
#
loop_
_entity_poly.entity_id
_entity_poly.type
_entity_poly.pdbx_seq_one_letter_code
_entity_poly.pdbx_strand_id
1 'polypeptide(L)'
;MREEIRRIVGFWLEIGLSGFRVDAVPLLLETSGIERPMEIAPHDWLRDLRSFLGRRRGDALLMGEVNLEYEDVRRFFGDESGDELHMCLNFNLNQALALALVREDAGALVHNLRAMPSLPADAAWANLIRNHDEWSLDKLTEAERQEVFRAFGPKEDF
;
A
#
# COMPACT_ATOMS: atom_id res chain seq x y z
N MET A 1 -1.69 -20.97 -11.21
CA MET A 1 -1.84 -19.51 -11.00
C MET A 1 -0.49 -18.83 -10.70
N ARG A 2 0.25 -19.20 -9.63
CA ARG A 2 1.55 -18.57 -9.29
C ARG A 2 2.57 -18.57 -10.44
N GLU A 3 2.73 -19.70 -11.13
CA GLU A 3 3.68 -19.77 -12.24
C GLU A 3 3.25 -18.99 -13.49
N GLU A 4 1.95 -18.78 -13.66
CA GLU A 4 1.43 -17.88 -14.68
C GLU A 4 1.79 -16.43 -14.35
N ILE A 5 1.61 -16.01 -13.09
CA ILE A 5 2.00 -14.68 -12.61
C ILE A 5 3.50 -14.46 -12.79
N ARG A 6 4.34 -15.42 -12.39
CA ARG A 6 5.79 -15.32 -12.59
C ARG A 6 6.17 -15.22 -14.07
N ARG A 7 5.48 -15.95 -14.96
CA ARG A 7 5.71 -15.85 -16.41
C ARG A 7 5.35 -14.47 -16.95
N ILE A 8 4.22 -13.91 -16.54
CA ILE A 8 3.77 -12.57 -16.92
C ILE A 8 4.77 -11.51 -16.42
N VAL A 9 5.13 -11.56 -15.13
CA VAL A 9 6.13 -10.67 -14.54
C VAL A 9 7.47 -10.78 -15.28
N GLY A 10 7.92 -12.00 -15.55
CA GLY A 10 9.16 -12.26 -16.29
C GLY A 10 9.15 -11.64 -17.69
N PHE A 11 8.07 -11.81 -18.44
CA PHE A 11 7.89 -11.23 -19.77
C PHE A 11 7.98 -9.69 -19.74
N TRP A 12 7.26 -9.04 -18.83
CA TRP A 12 7.28 -7.57 -18.75
C TRP A 12 8.64 -7.01 -18.33
N LEU A 13 9.35 -7.71 -17.44
CA LEU A 13 10.73 -7.35 -17.08
C LEU A 13 11.68 -7.48 -18.28
N GLU A 14 11.53 -8.54 -19.09
CA GLU A 14 12.37 -8.79 -20.27
C GLU A 14 12.26 -7.67 -21.31
N ILE A 15 11.07 -7.09 -21.48
CA ILE A 15 10.86 -5.97 -22.42
C ILE A 15 11.16 -4.58 -21.82
N GLY A 16 11.72 -4.53 -20.60
CA GLY A 16 12.28 -3.32 -20.01
C GLY A 16 11.46 -2.65 -18.91
N LEU A 17 10.35 -3.25 -18.46
CA LEU A 17 9.59 -2.72 -17.31
C LEU A 17 10.48 -2.73 -16.05
N SER A 18 10.40 -1.67 -15.25
CA SER A 18 11.27 -1.46 -14.07
C SER A 18 10.61 -1.83 -12.74
N GLY A 19 9.42 -2.42 -12.77
CA GLY A 19 8.71 -2.81 -11.55
C GLY A 19 7.21 -2.91 -11.75
N PHE A 20 6.51 -3.23 -10.66
CA PHE A 20 5.07 -3.44 -10.65
C PHE A 20 4.42 -2.76 -9.45
N ARG A 21 3.22 -2.21 -9.68
CA ARG A 21 2.24 -1.96 -8.63
C ARG A 21 1.35 -3.20 -8.51
N VAL A 22 1.26 -3.75 -7.31
CA VAL A 22 0.33 -4.83 -6.97
C VAL A 22 -0.91 -4.21 -6.36
N ASP A 23 -2.02 -4.36 -7.06
CA ASP A 23 -3.33 -3.85 -6.68
C ASP A 23 -3.91 -4.68 -5.53
N ALA A 24 -4.59 -4.01 -4.59
CA ALA A 24 -5.31 -4.61 -3.48
C ALA A 24 -4.60 -5.82 -2.81
N VAL A 25 -3.35 -5.63 -2.37
CA VAL A 25 -2.52 -6.73 -1.84
C VAL A 25 -3.22 -7.49 -0.71
N PRO A 26 -3.87 -6.86 0.29
CA PRO A 26 -4.55 -7.60 1.35
C PRO A 26 -5.64 -8.55 0.84
N LEU A 27 -6.39 -8.18 -0.20
CA LEU A 27 -7.44 -9.02 -0.79
C LEU A 27 -6.87 -10.20 -1.58
N LEU A 28 -5.74 -10.00 -2.27
CA LEU A 28 -5.01 -11.09 -2.92
C LEU A 28 -4.50 -12.14 -1.92
N LEU A 29 -4.31 -11.72 -0.67
CA LEU A 29 -3.79 -12.50 0.44
C LEU A 29 -4.88 -13.00 1.39
N GLU A 30 -6.14 -12.61 1.19
CA GLU A 30 -7.23 -12.93 2.10
C GLU A 30 -7.59 -14.42 2.02
N THR A 31 -7.54 -15.10 3.16
CA THR A 31 -7.87 -16.53 3.29
C THR A 31 -9.24 -16.78 3.93
N SER A 32 -9.99 -15.72 4.22
CA SER A 32 -11.31 -15.75 4.83
C SER A 32 -12.26 -16.60 3.97
N GLY A 33 -12.75 -17.72 4.52
CA GLY A 33 -13.67 -18.64 3.82
C GLY A 33 -13.01 -19.79 3.06
N ILE A 34 -11.67 -19.91 3.09
CA ILE A 34 -10.96 -21.07 2.54
C ILE A 34 -10.86 -22.15 3.62
N GLU A 35 -11.70 -23.19 3.52
CA GLU A 35 -11.70 -24.32 4.48
C GLU A 35 -10.47 -25.24 4.35
N ARG A 36 -9.72 -25.13 3.25
CA ARG A 36 -8.52 -25.92 2.99
C ARG A 36 -7.26 -25.11 3.33
N PRO A 37 -6.27 -25.71 4.03
CA PRO A 37 -5.03 -25.00 4.31
C PRO A 37 -4.38 -24.54 3.00
N MET A 38 -4.06 -23.25 2.93
CA MET A 38 -3.24 -22.71 1.85
C MET A 38 -1.88 -23.41 1.86
N GLU A 39 -1.40 -23.81 0.69
CA GLU A 39 -0.08 -24.46 0.55
C GLU A 39 1.08 -23.55 0.99
N ILE A 40 0.90 -22.22 0.96
CA ILE A 40 1.92 -21.21 1.27
C ILE A 40 1.22 -20.04 1.95
N ALA A 41 1.81 -19.48 3.01
CA ALA A 41 1.24 -18.33 3.69
C ALA A 41 1.28 -17.08 2.78
N PRO A 42 0.31 -16.17 2.87
CA PRO A 42 0.22 -15.05 1.93
C PRO A 42 1.48 -14.16 1.86
N HIS A 43 2.14 -13.91 3.01
CA HIS A 43 3.41 -13.19 3.11
C HIS A 43 4.59 -13.94 2.47
N ASP A 44 4.63 -15.27 2.56
CA ASP A 44 5.66 -16.08 1.90
C ASP A 44 5.57 -15.96 0.38
N TRP A 45 4.36 -15.78 -0.17
CA TRP A 45 4.18 -15.56 -1.60
C TRP A 45 4.72 -14.20 -2.05
N LEU A 46 4.54 -13.13 -1.26
CA LEU A 46 5.14 -11.82 -1.56
C LEU A 46 6.67 -11.89 -1.54
N ARG A 47 7.23 -12.58 -0.54
CA ARG A 47 8.67 -12.82 -0.40
C ARG A 47 9.25 -13.56 -1.59
N ASP A 48 8.57 -14.61 -2.03
CA ASP A 48 8.92 -15.36 -3.22
C ASP A 48 8.86 -14.49 -4.49
N LEU A 49 7.81 -13.68 -4.64
CA LEU A 49 7.65 -12.78 -5.78
C LEU A 49 8.77 -11.74 -5.84
N ARG A 50 9.09 -11.08 -4.72
CA ARG A 50 10.23 -10.15 -4.65
C ARG A 50 11.55 -10.83 -4.97
N SER A 51 11.78 -12.01 -4.41
CA SER A 51 12.98 -12.81 -4.68
C SER A 51 13.10 -13.16 -6.17
N PHE A 52 11.98 -13.49 -6.82
CA PHE A 52 11.92 -13.76 -8.27
C PHE A 52 12.23 -12.52 -9.11
N LEU A 53 11.67 -11.36 -8.74
CA LEU A 53 11.94 -10.06 -9.36
C LEU A 53 13.44 -9.72 -9.28
N GLY A 54 14.00 -9.74 -8.07
CA GLY A 54 15.40 -9.38 -7.83
C GLY A 54 16.40 -10.25 -8.59
N ARG A 55 16.12 -11.56 -8.75
CA ARG A 55 16.96 -12.46 -9.57
C ARG A 55 16.97 -12.12 -11.06
N ARG A 56 15.88 -11.54 -11.57
CA ARG A 56 15.75 -11.18 -13.00
C ARG A 56 16.27 -9.79 -13.28
N ARG A 57 15.99 -8.87 -12.36
CA ARG A 57 16.34 -7.46 -12.49
C ARG A 57 16.50 -6.86 -11.09
N GLY A 58 17.75 -6.64 -10.68
CA GLY A 58 18.09 -6.21 -9.32
C GLY A 58 17.58 -4.82 -8.94
N ASP A 59 17.27 -3.97 -9.92
CA ASP A 59 16.68 -2.64 -9.75
C ASP A 59 15.15 -2.63 -9.89
N ALA A 60 14.48 -3.80 -10.00
CA ALA A 60 13.04 -3.85 -10.18
C ALA A 60 12.26 -3.56 -8.89
N LEU A 61 11.31 -2.63 -8.97
CA LEU A 61 10.46 -2.23 -7.85
C LEU A 61 9.21 -3.12 -7.71
N LEU A 62 8.80 -3.37 -6.47
CA LEU A 62 7.50 -3.97 -6.14
C LEU A 62 6.79 -3.05 -5.14
N MET A 63 5.76 -2.37 -5.62
CA MET A 63 4.94 -1.45 -4.85
C MET A 63 3.58 -2.09 -4.57
N GLY A 64 3.10 -2.07 -3.34
CA GLY A 64 1.76 -2.54 -3.00
C GLY A 64 0.78 -1.43 -2.67
N GLU A 65 -0.45 -1.64 -3.08
CA GLU A 65 -1.60 -0.96 -2.50
C GLU A 65 -2.06 -1.71 -1.24
N VAL A 66 -1.77 -1.12 -0.08
CA VAL A 66 -2.11 -1.69 1.23
C VAL A 66 -2.78 -0.60 2.06
N ASN A 67 -4.12 -0.57 2.04
CA ASN A 67 -4.91 0.42 2.79
C ASN A 67 -5.21 -0.07 4.23
N LEU A 68 -4.18 -0.23 5.05
CA LEU A 68 -4.30 -0.65 6.45
C LEU A 68 -3.68 0.40 7.40
N GLU A 69 -3.83 0.21 8.70
CA GLU A 69 -3.11 0.99 9.71
C GLU A 69 -1.60 0.74 9.62
N TYR A 70 -0.79 1.71 10.07
CA TYR A 70 0.66 1.65 9.91
C TYR A 70 1.33 0.36 10.40
N GLU A 71 0.89 -0.17 11.55
CA GLU A 71 1.45 -1.41 12.12
C GLU A 71 1.21 -2.61 11.20
N ASP A 72 0.04 -2.69 10.57
CA ASP A 72 -0.27 -3.76 9.65
C ASP A 72 0.42 -3.56 8.30
N VAL A 73 0.50 -2.33 7.78
CA VAL A 73 1.23 -2.06 6.53
C VAL A 73 2.71 -2.39 6.68
N ARG A 74 3.31 -2.16 7.86
CA ARG A 74 4.71 -2.53 8.15
C ARG A 74 5.00 -4.00 7.84
N ARG A 75 4.06 -4.90 8.13
CA ARG A 75 4.22 -6.34 7.92
C ARG A 75 4.41 -6.70 6.45
N PHE A 76 3.81 -5.94 5.54
CA PHE A 76 3.94 -6.14 4.09
C PHE A 76 5.30 -5.71 3.54
N PHE A 77 6.16 -5.06 4.33
CA PHE A 77 7.56 -4.87 3.98
C PHE A 77 8.43 -6.09 4.32
N GLY A 78 7.89 -7.08 5.06
CA GLY A 78 8.63 -8.24 5.57
C GLY A 78 9.26 -8.00 6.94
N ASP A 79 8.66 -7.12 7.75
CA ASP A 79 9.14 -6.69 9.08
C ASP A 79 10.65 -6.36 9.05
N GLU A 80 11.46 -6.97 9.91
CA GLU A 80 12.90 -6.68 9.99
C GLU A 80 13.72 -7.30 8.85
N SER A 81 13.19 -8.36 8.20
CA SER A 81 13.85 -8.98 7.04
C SER A 81 13.78 -8.07 5.81
N GLY A 82 12.72 -7.25 5.73
CA GLY A 82 12.58 -6.25 4.68
C GLY A 82 12.57 -6.84 3.29
N ASP A 83 12.01 -8.03 3.09
CA ASP A 83 12.12 -8.87 1.88
C ASP A 83 10.78 -9.17 1.18
N GLU A 84 9.74 -8.38 1.45
CA GLU A 84 8.43 -8.47 0.77
C GLU A 84 8.18 -7.31 -0.20
N LEU A 85 7.38 -6.29 0.12
CA LEU A 85 7.24 -5.11 -0.75
C LEU A 85 8.41 -4.16 -0.57
N HIS A 86 8.80 -3.48 -1.66
CA HIS A 86 9.78 -2.39 -1.59
C HIS A 86 9.09 -1.08 -1.20
N MET A 87 7.84 -0.90 -1.62
CA MET A 87 7.08 0.31 -1.33
C MET A 87 5.60 0.00 -1.05
N CYS A 88 4.99 0.80 -0.18
CA CYS A 88 3.55 0.80 0.05
C CYS A 88 2.99 2.22 -0.13
N LEU A 89 1.80 2.33 -0.73
CA LEU A 89 1.07 3.60 -0.76
C LEU A 89 0.72 4.06 0.65
N ASN A 90 1.04 5.32 0.96
CA ASN A 90 0.85 5.86 2.30
C ASN A 90 -0.55 6.49 2.48
N PHE A 91 -1.56 5.63 2.62
CA PHE A 91 -2.95 6.07 2.82
C PHE A 91 -3.17 6.78 4.16
N ASN A 92 -2.46 6.39 5.22
CA ASN A 92 -2.52 7.03 6.52
C ASN A 92 -2.13 8.52 6.45
N LEU A 93 -0.98 8.81 5.84
CA LEU A 93 -0.54 10.19 5.67
C LEU A 93 -1.42 10.95 4.66
N ASN A 94 -1.88 10.28 3.61
CA ASN A 94 -2.78 10.86 2.62
C ASN A 94 -4.07 11.41 3.25
N GLN A 95 -4.70 10.63 4.13
CA GLN A 95 -5.94 11.03 4.79
C GLN A 95 -5.72 12.08 5.87
N ALA A 96 -4.59 12.00 6.61
CA ALA A 96 -4.18 13.05 7.54
C ALA A 96 -3.92 14.39 6.83
N LEU A 97 -3.39 14.37 5.61
CA LEU A 97 -3.22 15.56 4.77
C LEU A 97 -4.58 16.19 4.43
N ALA A 98 -5.57 15.36 4.07
CA ALA A 98 -6.94 15.84 3.78
C ALA A 98 -7.50 16.64 4.95
N LEU A 99 -7.42 16.07 6.16
CA LEU A 99 -7.92 16.69 7.38
C LEU A 99 -7.14 17.97 7.73
N ALA A 100 -5.81 17.95 7.60
CA ALA A 100 -4.96 19.10 7.86
C ALA A 100 -5.29 20.29 6.94
N LEU A 101 -5.59 20.03 5.67
CA LEU A 101 -6.01 21.05 4.72
C LEU A 101 -7.36 21.66 5.09
N VAL A 102 -8.34 20.84 5.50
CA VAL A 102 -9.67 21.33 5.90
C VAL A 102 -9.61 22.18 7.16
N ARG A 103 -8.75 21.81 8.11
CA ARG A 103 -8.61 22.51 9.39
C ARG A 103 -7.63 23.68 9.33
N GLU A 104 -6.91 23.84 8.22
CA GLU A 104 -5.78 24.76 8.10
C GLU A 104 -4.76 24.60 9.25
N ASP A 105 -4.61 23.36 9.73
CA ASP A 105 -3.81 23.01 10.90
C ASP A 105 -2.98 21.76 10.62
N ALA A 106 -1.68 21.83 10.93
CA ALA A 106 -0.75 20.73 10.67
C ALA A 106 -0.80 19.60 11.71
N GLY A 107 -1.65 19.70 12.75
CA GLY A 107 -1.69 18.77 13.88
C GLY A 107 -1.90 17.32 13.46
N ALA A 108 -2.83 17.06 12.54
CA ALA A 108 -3.10 15.72 12.02
C ALA A 108 -1.88 15.13 11.28
N LEU A 109 -1.23 15.94 10.43
CA LEU A 109 0.00 15.54 9.72
C LEU A 109 1.14 15.24 10.69
N VAL A 110 1.37 16.13 11.67
CA VAL A 110 2.45 15.95 12.66
C VAL A 110 2.22 14.71 13.51
N HIS A 111 0.98 14.46 13.94
CA HIS A 111 0.63 13.24 14.65
C HIS A 111 0.94 12.00 13.81
N ASN A 112 0.50 11.99 12.56
CA ASN A 112 0.63 10.85 11.67
C ASN A 112 2.10 10.58 11.28
N LEU A 113 2.90 11.61 11.03
CA LEU A 113 4.35 11.50 10.78
C LEU A 113 5.11 10.96 11.99
N ARG A 114 4.67 11.25 13.22
CA ARG A 114 5.27 10.71 14.45
C ARG A 114 4.88 9.26 14.71
N ALA A 115 3.68 8.85 14.29
CA ALA A 115 3.20 7.48 14.39
C ALA A 115 3.75 6.57 13.28
N MET A 116 4.27 7.15 12.20
CA MET A 116 4.83 6.41 11.08
C MET A 116 6.01 5.54 11.53
N PRO A 117 5.97 4.22 11.27
CA PRO A 117 7.04 3.32 11.68
C PRO A 117 8.29 3.59 10.84
N SER A 118 9.46 3.29 11.41
CA SER A 118 10.67 3.15 10.62
C SER A 118 10.47 2.06 9.57
N LEU A 119 11.26 2.03 8.50
CA LEU A 119 11.22 0.96 7.51
C LEU A 119 12.61 0.30 7.41
N PRO A 120 12.67 -0.93 6.89
CA PRO A 120 13.93 -1.53 6.44
C PRO A 120 14.69 -0.61 5.47
N ALA A 121 16.01 -0.77 5.36
CA ALA A 121 16.88 0.16 4.62
C ALA A 121 16.49 0.33 3.14
N ASP A 122 16.03 -0.75 2.49
CA ASP A 122 15.65 -0.77 1.08
C ASP A 122 14.14 -0.61 0.85
N ALA A 123 13.41 -0.10 1.84
CA ALA A 123 11.98 0.10 1.81
C ALA A 123 11.59 1.59 1.91
N ALA A 124 10.50 1.98 1.25
CA ALA A 124 10.03 3.36 1.27
C ALA A 124 8.51 3.50 1.24
N TRP A 125 8.01 4.59 1.81
CA TRP A 125 6.62 5.02 1.66
C TRP A 125 6.42 5.72 0.31
N ALA A 126 5.39 5.32 -0.43
CA ALA A 126 4.91 6.06 -1.59
C ALA A 126 3.86 7.08 -1.14
N ASN A 127 4.31 8.31 -0.85
CA ASN A 127 3.43 9.40 -0.44
C ASN A 127 2.63 9.91 -1.64
N LEU A 128 1.33 10.10 -1.43
CA LEU A 128 0.39 10.54 -2.46
C LEU A 128 -0.60 11.57 -1.91
N ILE A 129 -1.14 12.41 -2.79
CA ILE A 129 -2.20 13.37 -2.46
C ILE A 129 -3.55 12.88 -3.00
N ARG A 130 -3.57 12.42 -4.26
CA ARG A 130 -4.72 11.82 -4.95
C ARG A 130 -4.24 10.69 -5.85
N ASN A 131 -5.15 9.77 -6.19
CA ASN A 131 -4.98 8.76 -7.22
C ASN A 131 -6.23 8.77 -8.15
N HIS A 132 -6.39 7.73 -8.96
CA HIS A 132 -7.50 7.57 -9.90
C HIS A 132 -8.80 7.09 -9.24
N ASP A 133 -8.74 6.68 -7.97
CA ASP A 133 -9.88 6.23 -7.18
C ASP A 133 -10.53 7.41 -6.42
N GLU A 134 -11.66 7.11 -5.80
CA GLU A 134 -12.28 8.02 -4.83
C GLU A 134 -11.36 8.27 -3.63
N TRP A 135 -11.55 9.40 -2.94
CA TRP A 135 -10.76 9.68 -1.74
C TRP A 135 -11.25 8.79 -0.61
N SER A 136 -10.53 7.69 -0.35
CA SER A 136 -10.76 6.89 0.85
C SER A 136 -10.45 7.72 2.09
N LEU A 137 -11.37 7.74 3.05
CA LEU A 137 -11.30 8.49 4.31
C LEU A 137 -11.56 7.58 5.52
N ASP A 138 -11.21 6.30 5.39
CA ASP A 138 -11.47 5.23 6.37
C ASP A 138 -10.52 5.22 7.59
N LYS A 139 -9.41 5.96 7.53
CA LYS A 139 -8.46 6.19 8.64
C LYS A 139 -8.83 7.38 9.51
N LEU A 140 -9.86 8.14 9.11
CA LEU A 140 -10.39 9.25 9.89
C LEU A 140 -11.57 8.79 10.75
N THR A 141 -11.78 9.47 11.88
CA THR A 141 -13.01 9.28 12.65
C THR A 141 -14.23 9.71 11.82
N GLU A 142 -15.43 9.25 12.19
CA GLU A 142 -16.67 9.66 11.50
C GLU A 142 -16.78 11.19 11.42
N ALA A 143 -16.55 11.89 12.54
CA ALA A 143 -16.65 13.34 12.60
C ALA A 143 -15.67 14.02 11.64
N GLU A 144 -14.41 13.57 11.63
CA GLU A 144 -13.37 14.08 10.74
C GLU A 144 -13.69 13.81 9.27
N ARG A 145 -14.21 12.62 8.96
CA ARG A 145 -14.64 12.28 7.61
C ARG A 145 -15.76 13.21 7.14
N GLN A 146 -16.72 13.54 8.00
CA GLN A 146 -17.78 14.50 7.67
C GLN A 146 -17.26 15.95 7.52
N GLU A 147 -16.21 16.35 8.24
CA GLU A 147 -15.52 17.62 7.98
C GLU A 147 -14.93 17.65 6.57
N VAL A 148 -14.18 16.61 6.20
CA VAL A 148 -13.56 16.49 4.88
C VAL A 148 -14.60 16.42 3.76
N PHE A 149 -15.67 15.64 3.97
CA PHE A 149 -16.75 15.52 2.99
C PHE A 149 -17.49 16.84 2.78
N ARG A 150 -17.74 17.63 3.83
CA ARG A 150 -18.37 18.96 3.68
C ARG A 150 -17.48 19.95 2.92
N ALA A 151 -16.16 19.84 3.03
CA ALA A 151 -15.23 20.76 2.38
C ALA A 151 -14.95 20.39 0.91
N PHE A 152 -14.73 19.09 0.64
CA PHE A 152 -14.26 18.59 -0.66
C PHE A 152 -15.22 17.63 -1.37
N GLY A 153 -16.32 17.25 -0.73
CA GLY A 153 -17.34 16.42 -1.34
C GLY A 153 -18.03 17.12 -2.53
N PRO A 154 -18.66 16.35 -3.41
CA PRO A 154 -19.44 16.90 -4.51
C PRO A 154 -20.53 17.81 -3.95
N LYS A 155 -20.64 19.02 -4.52
CA LYS A 155 -21.75 19.93 -4.24
C LYS A 155 -22.95 19.49 -5.07
N GLU A 156 -24.16 19.63 -4.54
CA GLU A 156 -25.40 19.20 -5.22
C GLU A 156 -25.65 19.92 -6.56
N ASP A 157 -24.88 20.97 -6.88
CA ASP A 157 -24.98 21.71 -8.13
C ASP A 157 -23.76 21.48 -9.02
N PHE A 158 -23.86 20.52 -9.95
CA PHE A 158 -23.41 20.59 -11.36
C PHE A 158 -24.03 19.45 -12.19
#